data_AF-A0A815I564-F1
#
_entry.id   AF-A0A815I564-F1
#
_cell.length_a   1.000
_cell.length_b   1.000
_cell.length_c   1.000
_cell.angle_alpha   90.00
_cell.angle_beta   90.00
_cell.angle_gamma   90.00
#
_symmetry.space_group_name_H-M   'P 1'
#
loop_
_entity.id
_entity.type
_entity.pdbx_description
1 polymer ?
#
loop_
_entity_poly.entity_id
_entity_poly.type
_entity_poly.pdbx_seq_one_letter_code
_entity_poly.pdbx_strand_id
1 'polypeptide(L)'
;MHWKLHVNILLYVSGSCLFIIGSVLFHPHFSAVSSLYQTGVLTFTIGSCLFALASLQQLHNNFRSVYSSENILSDENQSLNMDLAVSFCRNTIGSVSGFLFIVGSIAFWPSFSHGGALVGNWLYRCGASLSLLNSLWALIREQMKLSKYTLLKLMILLSLFGAIGFLVGGGYFLYGGKYDSEGSYSWLAGSIFYLLSSLIIYKL
;
A
#
# COMPACT_ATOMS: atom_id res chain seq x y z
N MET A 1 13.71 15.95 12.69
CA MET A 1 12.94 14.67 12.65
C MET A 1 11.66 14.78 11.82
N HIS A 2 10.95 15.91 11.84
CA HIS A 2 9.63 16.09 11.18
C HIS A 2 9.63 16.04 9.64
N TRP A 3 10.67 16.51 8.94
CA TRP A 3 10.65 16.56 7.47
C TRP A 3 10.51 15.18 6.82
N LYS A 4 11.13 14.13 7.39
CA LYS A 4 11.04 12.75 6.86
C LYS A 4 9.62 12.21 6.93
N LEU A 5 8.90 12.55 8.00
CA LEU A 5 7.49 12.19 8.17
C LEU A 5 6.65 12.89 7.10
N HIS A 6 6.84 14.20 6.92
CA HIS A 6 6.12 14.96 5.89
C HIS A 6 6.36 14.42 4.48
N VAL A 7 7.60 14.05 4.12
CA VAL A 7 7.90 13.43 2.83
C VAL A 7 7.15 12.12 2.66
N ASN A 8 7.17 11.23 3.66
CA ASN A 8 6.43 9.97 3.58
C ASN A 8 4.93 10.18 3.40
N ILE A 9 4.35 11.13 4.14
CA ILE A 9 2.91 11.41 4.01
C ILE A 9 2.61 11.96 2.61
N LEU A 10 3.41 12.89 2.09
CA LEU A 10 3.24 13.42 0.75
C LEU A 10 3.31 12.32 -0.33
N LEU A 11 4.22 11.37 -0.19
CA LEU A 11 4.33 10.22 -1.08
C LEU A 11 3.06 9.35 -1.04
N TYR A 12 2.56 9.00 0.15
CA TYR A 12 1.35 8.21 0.29
C TYR A 12 0.08 8.93 -0.19
N VAL A 13 -0.06 10.23 0.12
CA VAL A 13 -1.18 11.05 -0.36
C VAL A 13 -1.16 11.15 -1.88
N SER A 14 -0.01 11.49 -2.47
CA SER A 14 0.13 11.61 -3.93
C SER A 14 -0.11 10.28 -4.63
N GLY A 15 0.44 9.19 -4.09
CA GLY A 15 0.18 7.85 -4.63
C GLY A 15 -1.29 7.45 -4.55
N SER A 16 -1.99 7.81 -3.47
CA SER A 16 -3.41 7.49 -3.30
C SER A 16 -4.27 8.28 -4.30
N CYS A 17 -3.94 9.55 -4.54
CA CYS A 17 -4.58 10.35 -5.59
C CYS A 17 -4.38 9.74 -6.97
N LEU A 18 -3.18 9.26 -7.29
CA LEU A 18 -2.91 8.57 -8.55
C LEU A 18 -3.69 7.25 -8.67
N PHE A 19 -3.82 6.47 -7.60
CA PHE A 19 -4.66 5.29 -7.61
C PHE A 19 -6.15 5.61 -7.77
N ILE A 20 -6.65 6.71 -7.20
CA ILE A 20 -8.03 7.17 -7.44
C ILE A 20 -8.22 7.45 -8.93
N ILE A 21 -7.33 8.23 -9.54
CA ILE A 21 -7.39 8.57 -10.97
C ILE A 21 -7.34 7.28 -11.82
N GLY A 22 -6.36 6.41 -11.56
CA GLY A 22 -6.23 5.18 -12.33
C GLY A 22 -7.42 4.24 -12.16
N SER A 23 -8.03 4.17 -10.96
CA SER A 23 -9.20 3.32 -10.71
C SER A 23 -10.38 3.78 -11.55
N VAL A 24 -10.58 5.10 -11.68
CA VAL A 24 -11.57 5.66 -12.59
C VAL A 24 -11.23 5.30 -14.04
N LEU A 25 -9.97 5.43 -14.46
CA LEU A 25 -9.55 5.12 -15.84
C LEU A 25 -9.63 3.63 -16.19
N PHE A 26 -9.54 2.73 -15.21
CA PHE A 26 -9.75 1.29 -15.40
C PHE A 26 -11.22 0.91 -15.55
N HIS A 27 -12.17 1.80 -15.22
CA HIS A 27 -13.60 1.53 -15.40
C HIS A 27 -13.92 1.30 -16.90
N PRO A 28 -14.72 0.29 -17.27
CA PRO A 28 -14.98 -0.11 -18.67
C PRO A 28 -15.37 1.02 -19.62
N HIS A 29 -16.12 1.99 -19.12
CA HIS A 29 -16.52 3.19 -19.88
C HIS A 29 -15.31 4.00 -20.40
N PHE A 30 -14.24 4.10 -19.62
CA PHE A 30 -13.04 4.87 -19.96
C PHE A 30 -11.95 3.98 -20.56
N SER A 31 -11.76 2.76 -20.03
CA SER A 31 -10.72 1.83 -20.48
C SER A 31 -10.93 1.29 -21.89
N ALA A 32 -12.14 1.44 -22.46
CA ALA A 32 -12.39 1.19 -23.88
C ALA A 32 -11.56 2.09 -24.81
N VAL A 33 -11.10 3.26 -24.33
CA VAL A 33 -10.19 4.15 -25.06
C VAL A 33 -8.75 3.80 -24.69
N SER A 34 -7.97 3.31 -25.66
CA SER A 34 -6.59 2.81 -25.44
C SER A 34 -5.68 3.80 -24.72
N SER A 35 -5.74 5.09 -25.07
CA SER A 35 -4.93 6.13 -24.41
C SER A 35 -5.32 6.36 -22.94
N LEU A 36 -6.61 6.26 -22.60
CA LEU A 36 -7.10 6.37 -21.23
C LEU A 36 -6.70 5.14 -20.41
N TYR A 37 -6.80 3.94 -20.99
CA TYR A 37 -6.31 2.72 -20.36
C TYR A 37 -4.81 2.80 -20.04
N GLN A 38 -3.98 3.20 -21.01
CA GLN A 38 -2.54 3.41 -20.80
C GLN A 38 -2.26 4.45 -19.71
N THR A 39 -3.04 5.53 -19.67
CA THR A 39 -2.95 6.53 -18.60
C THR A 39 -3.33 5.94 -17.24
N GLY A 40 -4.34 5.06 -17.19
CA GLY A 40 -4.68 4.27 -16.00
C GLY A 40 -3.51 3.40 -15.51
N VAL A 41 -2.84 2.71 -16.43
CA VAL A 41 -1.65 1.90 -16.13
C VAL A 41 -0.50 2.77 -15.60
N LEU A 42 -0.24 3.92 -16.23
CA LEU A 42 0.81 4.86 -15.80
C LEU A 42 0.53 5.43 -14.41
N THR A 43 -0.69 5.86 -14.15
CA THR A 43 -1.08 6.42 -12.85
C THR A 43 -0.97 5.36 -11.75
N PHE A 44 -1.37 4.11 -12.00
CA PHE A 44 -1.13 3.00 -11.07
C PHE A 44 0.35 2.74 -10.86
N THR A 45 1.16 2.75 -11.91
CA THR A 45 2.60 2.48 -11.80
C THR A 45 3.32 3.56 -11.01
N ILE A 46 3.07 4.83 -11.30
CA ILE A 46 3.66 5.94 -10.56
C ILE A 46 3.15 5.92 -9.12
N GLY A 47 1.85 5.68 -8.88
CA GLY A 47 1.28 5.56 -7.54
C GLY A 47 1.94 4.46 -6.71
N SER A 48 2.13 3.28 -7.30
CA SER A 48 2.84 2.15 -6.69
C SER A 48 4.30 2.49 -6.37
N CYS A 49 4.99 3.19 -7.26
CA CYS A 49 6.35 3.67 -7.00
C CYS A 49 6.41 4.60 -5.80
N LEU A 50 5.48 5.55 -5.67
CA LEU A 50 5.43 6.47 -4.52
C LEU A 50 5.19 5.72 -3.20
N PHE A 51 4.28 4.75 -3.19
CA PHE A 51 4.03 3.89 -2.01
C PHE A 51 5.24 3.04 -1.64
N ALA A 52 5.92 2.45 -2.63
CA ALA A 52 7.12 1.66 -2.41
C ALA A 52 8.26 2.53 -1.86
N LEU A 53 8.47 3.74 -2.41
CA LEU A 53 9.48 4.68 -1.93
C LEU A 53 9.22 5.10 -0.49
N ALA A 54 7.97 5.39 -0.12
CA ALA A 54 7.60 5.71 1.26
C ALA A 54 7.88 4.54 2.21
N SER A 55 7.55 3.31 1.80
CA SER A 55 7.81 2.09 2.58
C SER A 55 9.31 1.81 2.73
N LEU A 56 10.08 1.97 1.64
CA LEU A 56 11.54 1.81 1.64
C LEU A 56 12.23 2.86 2.51
N GLN A 57 11.76 4.11 2.48
CA GLN A 57 12.28 5.15 3.37
C GLN A 57 12.05 4.79 4.85
N GLN A 58 10.88 4.24 5.20
CA GLN A 58 10.60 3.75 6.55
C GLN A 58 11.50 2.57 6.92
N LEU A 59 11.66 1.59 6.02
CA LEU A 59 12.53 0.44 6.21
C LEU A 59 14.00 0.85 6.39
N HIS A 60 14.50 1.77 5.56
CA HIS A 60 15.86 2.32 5.68
C HIS A 60 16.08 3.04 7.03
N ASN A 61 15.06 3.75 7.54
CA ASN A 61 15.14 4.33 8.88
C ASN A 61 15.20 3.24 9.97
N ASN A 62 14.47 2.14 9.85
CA ASN A 62 14.61 1.01 10.78
C ASN A 62 16.01 0.39 10.74
N PHE A 63 16.57 0.16 9.55
CA PHE A 63 17.95 -0.34 9.42
C PHE A 63 18.95 0.58 10.12
N ARG A 64 18.84 1.89 9.92
CA ARG A 64 19.70 2.85 10.64
C ARG A 64 19.51 2.81 12.15
N SER A 65 18.27 2.66 12.64
CA SER A 65 17.99 2.54 14.07
C SER A 65 18.60 1.27 14.65
N VAL A 66 18.49 0.13 13.97
CA VAL A 66 19.12 -1.14 14.39
C VAL A 66 20.64 -0.99 14.46
N TYR A 67 21.26 -0.47 13.39
CA TYR A 67 22.71 -0.27 13.35
C TYR A 67 23.21 0.72 14.41
N SER A 68 22.46 1.81 14.64
CA SER A 68 22.80 2.76 15.70
C SER A 68 22.67 2.14 17.09
N SER A 69 21.69 1.25 17.32
CA SER A 69 21.57 0.52 18.56
C SER A 69 22.71 -0.47 18.75
N GLU A 70 23.11 -1.22 17.72
CA GLU A 70 24.25 -2.15 17.80
C GLU A 70 25.57 -1.46 18.19
N ASN A 71 25.83 -0.26 17.66
CA ASN A 71 27.01 0.52 18.05
C ASN A 71 26.98 1.07 19.49
N ILE A 72 25.81 1.10 20.14
CA ILE A 72 25.63 1.48 21.55
C ILE A 72 25.63 0.23 22.46
N LEU A 73 25.24 -0.93 21.92
CA LEU A 73 25.07 -2.22 22.59
C LEU A 73 26.38 -2.97 22.87
N SER A 74 27.54 -2.34 22.70
CA SER A 74 28.81 -2.84 23.25
C SER A 74 28.89 -2.74 24.79
N ASP A 75 27.90 -2.12 25.43
CA ASP A 75 27.67 -2.12 26.89
C ASP A 75 26.43 -2.97 27.25
N GLU A 76 26.52 -3.69 28.36
CA GLU A 76 25.78 -4.90 28.76
C GLU A 76 24.22 -4.89 28.76
N ASN A 77 23.66 -6.09 28.55
CA ASN A 77 22.34 -6.58 29.04
C ASN A 77 21.06 -5.82 28.65
N GLN A 78 20.89 -5.42 27.39
CA GLN A 78 19.58 -4.98 26.89
C GLN A 78 18.80 -6.07 26.15
N SER A 79 17.57 -6.32 26.60
CA SER A 79 16.59 -7.18 25.93
C SER A 79 16.25 -6.66 24.52
N LEU A 80 16.06 -7.57 23.56
CA LEU A 80 15.62 -7.27 22.19
C LEU A 80 14.49 -6.24 22.18
N ASN A 81 14.69 -5.10 21.49
CA ASN A 81 13.65 -4.09 21.34
C ASN A 81 12.54 -4.59 20.40
N MET A 82 11.53 -5.22 20.98
CA MET A 82 10.40 -5.80 20.25
C MET A 82 9.64 -4.79 19.38
N ASP A 83 9.57 -3.50 19.78
CA ASP A 83 8.93 -2.48 18.96
C ASP A 83 9.70 -2.21 17.66
N LEU A 84 11.03 -2.18 17.74
CA LEU A 84 11.89 -2.00 16.57
C LEU A 84 11.81 -3.21 15.63
N ALA A 85 11.86 -4.43 16.16
CA ALA A 85 11.74 -5.66 15.39
C ALA A 85 10.38 -5.75 14.67
N VAL A 86 9.29 -5.43 15.37
CA VAL A 86 7.94 -5.40 14.76
C VAL A 86 7.85 -4.32 13.67
N SER A 87 8.36 -3.11 13.93
CA SER A 87 8.38 -2.05 12.90
C SER A 87 9.16 -2.48 11.67
N PHE A 88 10.30 -3.15 11.86
CA PHE A 88 11.12 -3.66 10.77
C PHE A 88 10.37 -4.69 9.94
N CYS A 89 9.75 -5.71 10.56
CA CYS A 89 8.95 -6.70 9.85
C CYS A 89 7.81 -6.06 9.05
N ARG A 90 7.07 -5.13 9.66
CA ARG A 90 5.94 -4.44 9.01
C ARG A 90 6.38 -3.60 7.81
N ASN A 91 7.50 -2.90 7.91
CA ASN A 91 8.01 -2.07 6.82
C ASN A 91 8.64 -2.91 5.70
N THR A 92 9.18 -4.09 6.01
CA THR A 92 9.57 -5.09 5.00
C THR A 92 8.34 -5.60 4.25
N ILE A 93 7.26 -5.99 4.94
CA ILE A 93 6.01 -6.42 4.30
C ILE A 93 5.44 -5.30 3.41
N GLY A 94 5.43 -4.06 3.91
CA GLY A 94 4.98 -2.89 3.14
C GLY A 94 5.82 -2.67 1.87
N SER A 95 7.14 -2.79 1.98
CA SER A 95 8.05 -2.63 0.84
C SER A 95 7.83 -3.72 -0.22
N VAL A 96 7.71 -4.99 0.20
CA VAL A 96 7.40 -6.11 -0.70
C VAL A 96 6.05 -5.90 -1.38
N SER A 97 5.02 -5.50 -0.63
CA SER A 97 3.71 -5.15 -1.21
C SER A 97 3.82 -4.05 -2.25
N GLY A 98 4.59 -2.99 -1.98
CA GLY A 98 4.82 -1.90 -2.93
C GLY A 98 5.45 -2.40 -4.24
N PHE A 99 6.48 -3.24 -4.16
CA PHE A 99 7.10 -3.85 -5.35
C PHE A 99 6.13 -4.72 -6.14
N LEU A 100 5.30 -5.53 -5.47
CA LEU A 100 4.27 -6.33 -6.14
C LEU A 100 3.28 -5.44 -6.89
N PHE A 101 2.89 -4.30 -6.33
CA PHE A 101 2.03 -3.34 -7.04
C PHE A 101 2.72 -2.68 -8.23
N ILE A 102 4.03 -2.36 -8.15
CA ILE A 102 4.79 -1.82 -9.27
C ILE A 102 4.86 -2.82 -10.42
N VAL A 103 5.29 -4.06 -10.13
CA VAL A 103 5.40 -5.08 -11.18
C VAL A 103 4.03 -5.44 -11.71
N GLY A 104 3.02 -5.51 -10.83
CA GLY A 104 1.64 -5.76 -11.20
C GLY A 104 1.08 -4.68 -12.13
N SER A 105 1.38 -3.40 -11.88
CA SER A 105 0.87 -2.31 -12.72
C SER A 105 1.55 -2.30 -14.08
N ILE A 106 2.88 -2.52 -14.12
CA ILE A 106 3.61 -2.65 -15.38
C ILE A 106 3.06 -3.80 -16.22
N ALA A 107 2.67 -4.92 -15.60
CA ALA A 107 2.11 -6.06 -16.30
C ALA A 107 0.76 -5.76 -17.01
N PHE A 108 0.02 -4.73 -16.57
CA PHE A 108 -1.18 -4.27 -17.29
C PHE A 108 -0.89 -3.54 -18.60
N TRP A 109 0.37 -3.26 -18.92
CA TRP A 109 0.72 -2.57 -20.17
C TRP A 109 0.22 -3.35 -21.40
N PRO A 110 -0.40 -2.68 -22.40
CA PRO A 110 -1.03 -3.37 -23.53
C PRO A 110 -0.13 -4.34 -24.30
N SER A 111 1.17 -4.08 -24.36
CA SER A 111 2.14 -4.95 -25.04
C SER A 111 2.24 -6.36 -24.43
N PHE A 112 1.83 -6.55 -23.18
CA PHE A 112 1.83 -7.86 -22.53
C PHE A 112 0.53 -8.65 -22.75
N SER A 113 -0.45 -8.08 -23.45
CA SER A 113 -1.73 -8.71 -23.80
C SER A 113 -2.48 -9.28 -22.58
N HIS A 114 -3.35 -10.27 -22.80
CA HIS A 114 -4.14 -10.91 -21.75
C HIS A 114 -3.27 -11.56 -20.65
N GLY A 115 -2.13 -12.16 -21.03
CA GLY A 115 -1.21 -12.77 -20.06
C GLY A 115 -0.65 -11.76 -19.06
N GLY A 116 -0.31 -10.55 -19.52
CA GLY A 116 0.10 -9.45 -18.66
C GLY A 116 -0.98 -9.02 -17.67
N ALA A 117 -2.22 -8.86 -18.14
CA ALA A 117 -3.34 -8.50 -17.28
C ALA A 117 -3.61 -9.55 -16.19
N LEU A 118 -3.52 -10.85 -16.52
CA LEU A 118 -3.65 -11.95 -15.56
C LEU A 118 -2.56 -11.87 -14.47
N VAL A 119 -1.30 -11.70 -14.89
CA VAL A 119 -0.16 -11.56 -13.97
C VAL A 119 -0.32 -10.31 -13.09
N GLY A 120 -0.70 -9.18 -13.70
CA GLY A 120 -0.93 -7.92 -13.01
C GLY A 120 -1.96 -8.05 -11.89
N ASN A 121 -3.10 -8.66 -12.19
CA ASN A 121 -4.15 -8.92 -11.21
C ASN A 121 -3.66 -9.79 -10.05
N TRP A 122 -2.93 -10.88 -10.31
CA TRP A 122 -2.41 -11.74 -9.25
C TRP A 122 -1.39 -11.02 -8.37
N LEU A 123 -0.47 -10.27 -8.95
CA LEU A 123 0.51 -9.50 -8.19
C LEU A 123 -0.16 -8.43 -7.31
N TYR A 124 -1.18 -7.75 -7.83
CA TYR A 124 -2.00 -6.84 -7.03
C TYR A 124 -2.70 -7.55 -5.86
N ARG A 125 -3.26 -8.73 -6.07
CA ARG A 125 -3.89 -9.49 -4.99
C ARG A 125 -2.88 -9.96 -3.94
N CYS A 126 -1.70 -10.41 -4.35
CA CYS A 126 -0.62 -10.78 -3.44
C CYS A 126 -0.17 -9.58 -2.60
N GLY A 127 0.08 -8.42 -3.23
CA GLY A 127 0.41 -7.18 -2.51
C GLY A 127 -0.69 -6.75 -1.54
N ALA A 128 -1.94 -6.73 -2.00
CA ALA A 128 -3.08 -6.38 -1.17
C ALA A 128 -3.25 -7.33 0.03
N SER A 129 -2.99 -8.63 -0.16
CA SER A 129 -3.04 -9.62 0.92
C SER A 129 -1.95 -9.37 1.98
N LEU A 130 -0.73 -9.05 1.55
CA LEU A 130 0.36 -8.66 2.46
C LEU A 130 0.01 -7.38 3.23
N SER A 131 -0.53 -6.38 2.55
CA SER A 131 -0.99 -5.12 3.17
C SER A 131 -2.13 -5.34 4.17
N LEU A 132 -3.05 -6.26 3.86
CA LEU A 132 -4.13 -6.69 4.74
C LEU A 132 -3.58 -7.33 6.02
N LEU A 133 -2.69 -8.31 5.88
CA LEU A 133 -2.04 -8.99 7.01
C LEU A 133 -1.25 -8.01 7.87
N ASN A 134 -0.51 -7.09 7.25
CA ASN A 134 0.23 -6.04 7.96
C ASN A 134 -0.70 -5.13 8.78
N SER A 135 -1.83 -4.71 8.20
CA SER A 135 -2.81 -3.84 8.87
C SER A 135 -3.55 -4.59 9.98
N LEU A 136 -3.92 -5.85 9.77
CA LEU A 136 -4.56 -6.69 10.78
C LEU A 136 -3.63 -6.94 11.97
N TRP A 137 -2.37 -7.27 11.71
CA TRP A 137 -1.38 -7.43 12.76
C TRP A 137 -1.20 -6.15 13.58
N ALA A 138 -1.11 -5.00 12.91
CA ALA A 138 -1.02 -3.70 13.57
C ALA A 138 -2.24 -3.42 14.46
N LEU A 139 -3.44 -3.74 13.97
CA LEU A 139 -4.69 -3.52 14.70
C LEU A 139 -4.76 -4.38 15.95
N ILE A 140 -4.41 -5.67 15.86
CA ILE A 140 -4.37 -6.59 17.00
C ILE A 140 -3.41 -6.06 18.07
N ARG A 141 -2.22 -5.62 17.65
CA ARG A 141 -1.21 -5.08 18.58
C ARG A 141 -1.68 -3.80 19.28
N GLU A 142 -2.28 -2.88 18.54
CA GLU A 142 -2.84 -1.65 19.14
C GLU A 142 -4.04 -1.93 20.05
N GLN A 143 -4.84 -2.96 19.74
CA GLN A 143 -5.93 -3.39 20.61
C GLN A 143 -5.43 -3.99 21.93
N MET A 144 -4.27 -4.69 21.91
CA MET A 144 -3.63 -5.20 23.13
C MET A 144 -3.02 -4.11 24.01
N LYS A 145 -2.59 -2.98 23.43
CA LYS A 145 -1.92 -1.90 24.18
C LYS A 145 -2.88 -0.96 24.93
N LEU A 146 -4.09 -0.70 24.41
CA LEU A 146 -5.03 0.30 24.95
C LEU A 146 -6.51 -0.09 24.72
N SER A 147 -7.39 0.20 25.68
CA SER A 147 -8.85 -0.04 25.55
C SER A 147 -9.59 1.05 24.75
N LYS A 148 -9.07 2.28 24.70
CA LYS A 148 -9.73 3.41 24.00
C LYS A 148 -9.46 3.39 22.50
N TYR A 149 -10.40 3.93 21.73
CA TYR A 149 -10.22 4.16 20.30
C TYR A 149 -9.32 5.38 20.08
N THR A 150 -8.24 5.20 19.33
CA THR A 150 -7.25 6.26 19.05
C THR A 150 -7.24 6.59 17.55
N LEU A 151 -6.76 7.78 17.18
CA LEU A 151 -6.54 8.16 15.78
C LEU A 151 -5.65 7.14 15.04
N LEU A 152 -4.71 6.51 15.76
CA LEU A 152 -3.88 5.43 15.21
C LEU A 152 -4.69 4.19 14.84
N LYS A 153 -5.65 3.75 15.68
CA LYS A 153 -6.55 2.63 15.35
C LYS A 153 -7.42 2.95 14.14
N LEU A 154 -7.91 4.18 14.01
CA LEU A 154 -8.66 4.64 12.85
C LEU A 154 -7.81 4.58 11.57
N MET A 155 -6.59 5.12 11.63
CA MET A 155 -5.64 5.05 10.52
C MET A 155 -5.41 3.60 10.07
N ILE A 156 -5.15 2.68 11.02
CA ILE A 156 -4.95 1.25 10.71
C ILE A 156 -6.20 0.62 10.10
N LEU A 157 -7.39 0.91 10.62
CA LEU A 157 -8.66 0.40 10.07
C LEU A 157 -8.91 0.90 8.64
N LEU A 158 -8.61 2.16 8.35
CA LEU A 158 -8.72 2.69 7.01
C LEU A 158 -7.72 2.02 6.07
N SER A 159 -6.47 1.80 6.48
CA SER A 159 -5.50 1.02 5.68
C SER A 159 -5.97 -0.42 5.46
N LEU A 160 -6.61 -1.05 6.44
CA LEU A 160 -7.20 -2.38 6.31
C LEU A 160 -8.31 -2.40 5.24
N PHE A 161 -9.25 -1.45 5.28
CA PHE A 161 -10.28 -1.33 4.25
C PHE A 161 -9.71 -0.98 2.87
N GLY A 162 -8.63 -0.18 2.83
CA GLY A 162 -7.85 0.06 1.62
C GLY A 162 -7.36 -1.24 0.99
N ALA A 163 -6.70 -2.08 1.78
CA ALA A 163 -6.21 -3.38 1.34
C ALA A 163 -7.33 -4.31 0.86
N ILE A 164 -8.47 -4.34 1.55
CA ILE A 164 -9.66 -5.12 1.14
C ILE A 164 -10.16 -4.65 -0.22
N GLY A 165 -10.29 -3.35 -0.45
CA GLY A 165 -10.75 -2.80 -1.72
C GLY A 165 -9.87 -3.22 -2.90
N PHE A 166 -8.54 -3.17 -2.73
CA PHE A 166 -7.59 -3.65 -3.74
C PHE A 166 -7.66 -5.17 -3.97
N LEU A 167 -7.82 -5.95 -2.90
CA LEU A 167 -7.93 -7.40 -2.97
C LEU A 167 -9.21 -7.85 -3.69
N VAL A 168 -10.35 -7.25 -3.35
CA VAL A 168 -11.65 -7.51 -3.97
C VAL A 168 -11.65 -7.04 -5.42
N GLY A 169 -11.15 -5.83 -5.69
CA GLY A 169 -11.10 -5.31 -7.05
C GLY A 169 -10.25 -6.16 -7.99
N GLY A 170 -9.06 -6.59 -7.53
CA GLY A 170 -8.23 -7.52 -8.30
C GLY A 170 -8.89 -8.88 -8.50
N GLY A 171 -9.77 -9.30 -7.59
CA GLY A 171 -10.60 -10.49 -7.76
C GLY A 171 -11.60 -10.35 -8.92
N TYR A 172 -12.31 -9.23 -8.98
CA TYR A 172 -13.26 -8.96 -10.08
C TYR A 172 -12.58 -8.85 -11.45
N PHE A 173 -11.44 -8.16 -11.54
CA PHE A 173 -10.67 -8.07 -12.79
C PHE A 173 -10.10 -9.40 -13.28
N LEU A 174 -9.95 -10.42 -12.41
CA LEU A 174 -9.60 -11.77 -12.86
C LEU A 174 -10.77 -12.47 -13.57
N TYR A 175 -12.00 -12.19 -13.17
CA TYR A 175 -13.19 -12.73 -13.86
C TYR A 175 -13.43 -11.99 -15.18
N GLY A 176 -13.15 -10.69 -15.23
CA GLY A 176 -13.21 -9.89 -16.44
C GLY A 176 -14.63 -9.55 -16.92
N GLY A 177 -14.71 -8.75 -17.98
CA GLY A 177 -15.94 -8.50 -18.72
C GLY A 177 -16.91 -7.65 -17.91
N LYS A 178 -18.11 -8.19 -17.60
CA LYS A 178 -19.12 -7.42 -16.86
C LYS A 178 -18.67 -7.02 -15.45
N TYR A 179 -17.70 -7.75 -14.88
CA TYR A 179 -17.18 -7.54 -13.53
C TYR A 179 -16.11 -6.44 -13.43
N ASP A 180 -15.61 -5.94 -14.55
CA ASP A 180 -14.55 -4.94 -14.57
C ASP A 180 -15.02 -3.60 -13.96
N SER A 181 -16.33 -3.32 -14.02
CA SER A 181 -16.92 -2.14 -13.37
C SER A 181 -16.83 -2.25 -11.85
N GLU A 182 -17.27 -3.37 -11.27
CA GLU A 182 -17.19 -3.67 -9.84
C GLU A 182 -15.73 -3.73 -9.36
N GLY A 183 -14.83 -4.26 -10.20
CA GLY A 183 -13.40 -4.23 -9.97
C GLY A 183 -12.86 -2.83 -9.80
N SER A 184 -13.18 -1.95 -10.76
CA SER A 184 -12.75 -0.54 -10.75
C SER A 184 -13.32 0.24 -9.55
N TYR A 185 -14.59 0.03 -9.19
CA TYR A 185 -15.20 0.65 -8.00
C TYR A 185 -14.56 0.18 -6.70
N SER A 186 -14.21 -1.11 -6.62
CA SER A 186 -13.52 -1.67 -5.45
C SER A 186 -12.11 -1.09 -5.28
N TRP A 187 -11.36 -0.95 -6.37
CA TRP A 187 -10.07 -0.24 -6.36
C TRP A 187 -10.21 1.23 -5.99
N LEU A 188 -11.23 1.91 -6.51
CA LEU A 188 -11.53 3.30 -6.17
C LEU A 188 -11.79 3.47 -4.67
N ALA A 189 -12.68 2.64 -4.11
CA ALA A 189 -12.98 2.65 -2.68
C ALA A 189 -11.72 2.37 -1.85
N GLY A 190 -10.93 1.36 -2.24
CA GLY A 190 -9.66 1.05 -1.57
C GLY A 190 -8.68 2.22 -1.58
N SER A 191 -8.59 2.92 -2.71
CA SER A 191 -7.73 4.10 -2.88
C SER A 191 -8.17 5.28 -2.01
N ILE A 192 -9.48 5.51 -1.90
CA ILE A 192 -10.05 6.53 -1.00
C ILE A 192 -9.72 6.20 0.46
N PHE A 193 -9.85 4.95 0.87
CA PHE A 193 -9.50 4.55 2.24
C PHE A 193 -8.01 4.73 2.54
N TYR A 194 -7.12 4.40 1.60
CA TYR A 194 -5.69 4.71 1.75
C TYR A 194 -5.39 6.20 1.81
N LEU A 195 -6.08 7.02 1.02
CA LEU A 195 -5.96 8.48 1.09
C LEU A 195 -6.36 9.00 2.48
N LEU A 196 -7.54 8.59 2.97
CA LEU A 196 -8.03 8.99 4.29
C LEU A 196 -7.08 8.54 5.41
N SER A 197 -6.56 7.31 5.32
CA SER A 197 -5.54 6.82 6.25
C SER A 197 -4.30 7.72 6.26
N SER A 198 -3.78 8.06 5.07
CA SER A 198 -2.59 8.90 4.90
C SER A 198 -2.78 10.31 5.45
N LEU A 199 -3.98 10.89 5.28
CA LEU A 199 -4.32 12.22 5.79
C LEU A 199 -4.42 12.26 7.32
N ILE A 200 -4.82 11.17 7.97
CA ILE A 200 -4.87 11.11 9.44
C ILE A 200 -3.46 11.14 10.05
N ILE A 201 -2.44 10.65 9.34
CA ILE A 201 -1.04 10.70 9.81
C ILE A 201 -0.62 12.14 10.11
N TYR A 202 -1.12 13.15 9.40
CA TYR A 202 -0.83 14.57 9.71
C TYR A 202 -1.32 15.02 11.08
N LYS A 203 -2.28 14.32 11.67
CA LYS A 203 -2.86 14.64 12.99
C LYS A 203 -2.25 13.83 14.14
N LEU A 204 -1.37 12.87 13.83
CA LEU A 204 -0.63 12.06 14.79
C LEU A 204 0.74 12.70 15.09
#